data_AF-A0A970YWU3-F1
#
_entry.id   AF-A0A970YWU3-F1
#
_cell.length_a   1.000
_cell.length_b   1.000
_cell.length_c   1.000
_cell.angle_alpha   90.00
_cell.angle_beta   90.00
_cell.angle_gamma   90.00
#
_symmetry.space_group_name_H-M   'P 1'
#
loop_
_entity.id
_entity.type
_entity.pdbx_description
1 polymer ?
#
loop_
_entity_poly.entity_id
_entity_poly.type
_entity_poly.pdbx_seq_one_letter_code
_entity_poly.pdbx_strand_id
1 'polypeptide(L)'
;MSVGLEFTQVYITDDINQVLGLGIRPFFRFYPVNNENFKLYFSSGAGLIYFFKNYPKPSGFFGDLREGTKLNGCPKYGIGAEIKISSKININAGLWHYHFSNGNNPNFERNPGHDSNGFSVGLTFNPGK
;
A
#
# COMPACT_ATOMS: atom_id res chain seq x y z
N MET A 1 5.00 9.44 -17.16
CA MET A 1 5.29 9.22 -15.73
C MET A 1 4.39 10.13 -14.91
N SER A 2 3.97 9.72 -13.71
CA SER A 2 3.32 10.61 -12.74
C SER A 2 3.91 10.40 -11.35
N VAL A 3 3.85 11.44 -10.52
CA VAL A 3 4.19 11.39 -9.10
C VAL A 3 3.00 11.90 -8.31
N GLY A 4 2.84 11.44 -7.07
CA GLY A 4 1.73 11.87 -6.25
C GLY A 4 1.84 11.41 -4.81
N LEU A 5 0.77 11.66 -4.08
CA LEU A 5 0.62 11.30 -2.67
C LEU A 5 -0.58 10.38 -2.52
N GLU A 6 -0.39 9.25 -1.84
CA GLU A 6 -1.47 8.32 -1.48
C GLU A 6 -1.75 8.46 0.02
N PHE A 7 -3.03 8.62 0.36
CA PHE A 7 -3.53 8.37 1.72
C PHE A 7 -4.07 6.95 1.76
N THR A 8 -3.58 6.15 2.69
CA THR A 8 -3.93 4.73 2.81
C THR A 8 -4.65 4.50 4.13
N GLN A 9 -5.78 3.79 4.06
CA GLN A 9 -6.42 3.19 5.23
C GLN A 9 -6.32 1.66 5.06
N VAL A 10 -5.85 0.97 6.10
CA VAL A 10 -5.74 -0.49 6.12
C VAL A 10 -6.43 -1.02 7.36
N TYR A 11 -7.29 -2.02 7.20
CA TYR A 11 -7.82 -2.79 8.32
C TYR A 11 -7.28 -4.21 8.19
N ILE A 12 -6.40 -4.61 9.12
CA ILE A 12 -5.88 -5.96 9.18
C ILE A 12 -6.86 -6.81 9.97
N THR A 13 -7.26 -7.92 9.36
CA THR A 13 -8.17 -8.92 9.93
C THR A 13 -7.59 -10.31 9.74
N ASP A 14 -7.08 -10.86 10.82
CA ASP A 14 -6.75 -12.27 10.96
C ASP A 14 -7.04 -12.70 12.43
N ASP A 15 -6.78 -13.96 12.76
CA ASP A 15 -7.05 -14.51 14.09
C ASP A 15 -6.24 -13.86 15.22
N ILE A 16 -5.13 -13.20 14.87
CA ILE A 16 -4.15 -12.62 15.81
C ILE A 16 -4.17 -11.09 15.75
N ASN A 17 -4.37 -10.51 14.56
CA ASN A 17 -4.36 -9.08 14.28
C ASN A 17 -5.76 -8.59 13.91
N GLN A 18 -6.25 -7.64 14.71
CA GLN A 18 -7.46 -6.86 14.43
C GLN A 18 -7.14 -5.39 14.68
N VAL A 19 -6.62 -4.72 13.65
CA VAL A 19 -6.05 -3.39 13.79
C VAL A 19 -6.28 -2.52 12.55
N LEU A 20 -6.70 -1.29 12.82
CA LEU A 20 -6.79 -0.22 11.83
C LEU A 20 -5.46 0.52 11.75
N GLY A 21 -5.06 0.90 10.54
CA GLY A 21 -3.91 1.75 10.27
C GLY A 21 -4.24 2.86 9.26
N LEU A 22 -3.62 4.01 9.47
CA LEU A 22 -3.71 5.19 8.60
C LEU A 22 -2.31 5.60 8.16
N GLY A 23 -2.13 5.81 6.87
CA GLY A 23 -0.82 6.06 6.30
C GLY A 23 -0.82 7.08 5.17
N ILE A 24 0.38 7.55 4.88
CA ILE A 24 0.65 8.49 3.80
C ILE A 24 1.93 8.05 3.08
N ARG A 25 1.89 8.09 1.74
CA ARG A 25 3.01 7.63 0.92
C ARG A 25 3.17 8.47 -0.36
N PRO A 26 4.35 9.05 -0.62
CA PRO A 26 4.69 9.47 -1.97
C PRO A 26 4.84 8.26 -2.89
N PHE A 27 4.34 8.37 -4.11
CA PHE A 27 4.47 7.33 -5.12
C PHE A 27 4.93 7.91 -6.46
N PHE A 28 5.54 7.05 -7.26
CA PHE A 28 5.77 7.28 -8.68
C PHE A 28 5.09 6.18 -9.49
N ARG A 29 4.67 6.55 -10.70
CA ARG A 29 3.99 5.65 -11.61
C ARG A 29 4.54 5.80 -13.02
N PHE A 30 5.00 4.68 -13.56
CA PHE A 30 5.52 4.53 -14.92
C PHE A 30 4.45 3.87 -15.79
N TYR A 31 4.22 4.42 -16.99
CA TYR A 31 3.17 3.96 -17.90
C TYR A 31 3.81 3.37 -19.17
N PRO A 32 4.07 2.06 -19.23
CA PRO A 32 4.52 1.41 -20.47
C PRO A 32 3.47 1.51 -21.59
N VAL A 33 2.18 1.62 -21.25
CA VAL A 33 1.10 1.92 -22.20
C VAL A 33 0.34 3.13 -21.67
N ASN A 34 0.26 4.19 -22.48
CA ASN A 34 -0.38 5.45 -22.10
C ASN A 34 -1.21 6.02 -23.25
N ASN A 35 -2.32 5.37 -23.56
CA ASN A 35 -3.27 5.82 -24.57
C ASN A 35 -4.44 6.55 -23.87
N GLU A 36 -5.22 7.32 -24.64
CA GLU A 36 -6.34 8.07 -24.07
C GLU A 36 -7.42 7.18 -23.45
N ASN A 37 -7.69 6.02 -24.07
CA ASN A 37 -8.74 5.10 -23.63
C ASN A 37 -8.26 4.03 -22.65
N PHE A 38 -6.96 3.72 -22.67
CA PHE A 38 -6.36 2.64 -21.89
C PHE A 38 -4.94 3.00 -21.45
N LYS A 39 -4.65 2.73 -20.18
CA LYS A 39 -3.31 2.87 -19.62
C LYS A 39 -2.95 1.61 -18.85
N LEU A 40 -1.71 1.17 -19.02
CA LEU A 40 -1.07 0.16 -18.17
C LEU A 40 0.06 0.85 -17.42
N TYR A 41 0.20 0.58 -16.13
CA TYR A 41 1.22 1.19 -15.32
C TYR A 41 1.85 0.26 -14.30
N PHE A 42 3.11 0.54 -14.00
CA PHE A 42 3.78 0.11 -12.78
C PHE A 42 3.80 1.28 -11.79
N SER A 43 3.48 1.03 -10.53
CA SER A 43 3.52 2.03 -9.47
C SER A 43 4.36 1.52 -8.31
N SER A 44 5.13 2.40 -7.69
CA SER A 44 5.90 2.09 -6.49
C SER A 44 6.00 3.33 -5.60
N GLY A 45 6.06 3.12 -4.30
CA GLY A 45 6.32 4.16 -3.33
C GLY A 45 6.66 3.59 -1.97
N ALA A 46 7.17 4.44 -1.09
CA ALA A 46 7.42 4.12 0.31
C ALA A 46 6.95 5.28 1.18
N GLY A 47 6.26 4.96 2.26
CA GLY A 47 5.67 5.93 3.17
C GLY A 47 5.59 5.39 4.59
N LEU A 48 4.78 6.04 5.40
CA LEU A 48 4.56 5.68 6.80
C LEU A 48 3.10 5.30 7.02
N ILE A 49 2.87 4.36 7.92
CA ILE A 49 1.55 3.99 8.42
C ILE A 49 1.58 3.93 9.95
N TYR A 50 0.57 4.49 10.57
CA TYR A 50 0.33 4.40 12.00
C TYR A 50 -0.85 3.46 12.27
N PHE A 51 -0.58 2.38 12.97
CA PHE A 51 -1.58 1.43 13.47
C PHE A 51 -2.06 1.83 14.87
N PHE A 52 -3.36 1.69 15.13
CA PHE A 52 -3.93 2.00 16.44
C PHE A 52 -3.52 1.02 17.55
N LYS A 53 -2.96 -0.14 17.18
CA LYS A 53 -2.32 -1.14 18.05
C LYS A 53 -0.96 -1.54 17.45
N ASN A 54 -0.06 -2.10 18.26
CA ASN A 54 1.21 -2.65 17.76
C ASN A 54 0.96 -3.70 16.68
N TYR A 55 1.70 -3.61 15.57
CA TYR A 55 1.56 -4.50 14.43
C TYR A 55 2.91 -4.65 13.69
N PRO A 56 3.25 -5.85 13.18
CA PRO A 56 2.51 -7.12 13.32
C PRO A 56 2.63 -7.73 14.71
N LYS A 57 1.60 -8.46 15.14
CA LYS A 57 1.67 -9.27 16.37
C LYS A 57 2.48 -10.55 16.17
N PRO A 58 3.04 -11.13 17.24
CA PRO A 58 3.70 -12.43 17.18
C PRO A 58 2.76 -13.49 16.60
N SER A 59 3.17 -14.13 15.51
CA SER A 59 2.37 -15.20 14.86
C SER A 59 2.86 -16.60 15.21
N GLY A 60 4.08 -16.73 15.76
CA GLY A 60 4.75 -18.02 15.94
C GLY A 60 5.15 -18.70 14.62
N PHE A 61 4.82 -18.10 13.47
CA PHE A 61 5.20 -18.59 12.16
C PHE A 61 6.72 -18.43 12.00
N PHE A 62 7.41 -19.49 11.59
CA PHE A 62 8.88 -19.58 11.60
C PHE A 62 9.54 -19.27 12.96
N GLY A 63 8.81 -19.40 14.07
CA GLY A 63 9.34 -19.11 15.41
C GLY A 63 9.51 -17.62 15.71
N ASP A 64 8.91 -16.71 14.92
CA ASP A 64 8.98 -15.29 15.20
C ASP A 64 7.99 -14.88 16.31
N LEU A 65 8.54 -14.52 17.46
CA LEU A 65 7.79 -14.11 18.65
C LEU A 65 7.82 -12.59 18.87
N ARG A 66 8.40 -11.83 17.93
CA ARG A 66 8.63 -10.40 18.10
C ARG A 66 7.38 -9.61 17.79
N GLU A 67 7.15 -8.55 18.55
CA GLU A 67 6.05 -7.64 18.34
C GLU A 67 6.51 -6.43 17.50
N GLY A 68 5.65 -5.99 16.58
CA GLY A 68 5.86 -4.76 15.85
C GLY A 68 5.49 -3.49 16.61
N THR A 69 5.65 -2.36 15.92
CA THR A 69 5.39 -1.03 16.47
C THR A 69 4.06 -0.48 15.95
N LYS A 70 3.59 0.62 16.54
CA LYS A 70 2.44 1.35 15.96
C LYS A 70 2.82 2.04 14.66
N LEU A 71 3.97 2.70 14.61
CA LEU A 71 4.47 3.36 13.42
C LEU A 71 5.34 2.38 12.62
N ASN A 72 4.99 2.16 11.35
CA ASN A 72 5.72 1.31 10.42
C ASN A 72 5.98 2.06 9.10
N GLY A 73 7.06 1.69 8.42
CA GLY A 73 7.20 1.90 6.99
C GLY A 73 6.17 1.08 6.22
N CYS A 74 5.66 1.64 5.12
CA CYS A 74 4.63 1.05 4.27
C CYS A 74 5.00 1.15 2.78
N PRO A 75 6.06 0.48 2.31
CA PRO A 75 6.29 0.35 0.88
C PRO A 75 5.15 -0.43 0.21
N LYS A 76 4.75 0.04 -0.98
CA LYS A 76 3.81 -0.64 -1.87
C LYS A 76 4.31 -0.49 -3.29
N TYR A 77 4.24 -1.57 -4.03
CA TYR A 77 4.46 -1.56 -5.46
C TYR A 77 3.51 -2.52 -6.15
N GLY A 78 3.35 -2.36 -7.46
CA GLY A 78 2.46 -3.20 -8.22
C GLY A 78 2.20 -2.70 -9.62
N ILE A 79 1.32 -3.43 -10.29
CA ILE A 79 0.87 -3.13 -11.65
C ILE A 79 -0.61 -2.81 -11.63
N GLY A 80 -1.02 -1.86 -12.46
CA GLY A 80 -2.42 -1.53 -12.60
C GLY A 80 -2.75 -1.09 -14.01
N ALA A 81 -4.04 -1.13 -14.32
CA ALA A 81 -4.61 -0.66 -15.56
C ALA A 81 -5.71 0.36 -15.29
N GLU A 82 -5.89 1.28 -16.21
CA GLU A 82 -6.97 2.27 -16.23
C GLU A 82 -7.68 2.21 -17.57
N ILE A 83 -9.02 2.20 -17.54
CA ILE A 83 -9.88 2.30 -18.71
C ILE A 83 -10.72 3.57 -18.57
N LYS A 84 -10.72 4.40 -19.60
CA LYS A 84 -11.52 5.63 -19.65
C LYS A 84 -13.00 5.29 -19.80
N ILE A 85 -13.84 5.84 -18.93
CA ILE A 85 -15.30 5.71 -19.00
C ILE A 85 -15.94 7.00 -19.51
N SER A 86 -15.39 8.14 -19.12
CA SER A 86 -15.85 9.46 -19.58
C SER A 86 -14.68 10.42 -19.69
N SER A 87 -14.94 11.69 -20.01
CA SER A 87 -13.91 12.74 -20.02
C SER A 87 -13.27 12.99 -18.65
N LYS A 88 -13.94 12.62 -17.55
CA LYS A 88 -13.48 12.89 -16.17
C LYS A 88 -13.27 11.66 -15.31
N ILE A 89 -13.75 10.48 -15.74
CA ILE A 89 -13.76 9.27 -14.91
C ILE A 89 -13.09 8.13 -15.64
N ASN A 90 -12.17 7.46 -14.97
CA ASN A 90 -11.61 6.18 -15.36
C ASN A 90 -11.97 5.12 -14.32
N ILE A 91 -12.16 3.87 -14.76
CA ILE A 91 -12.11 2.70 -13.87
C ILE A 91 -10.67 2.22 -13.84
N ASN A 92 -10.20 1.81 -12.66
CA ASN A 92 -8.90 1.21 -12.48
C ASN A 92 -8.99 -0.15 -11.79
N ALA A 93 -8.04 -1.02 -12.10
CA ALA A 93 -7.80 -2.25 -11.40
C ALA A 93 -6.29 -2.49 -11.27
N GLY A 94 -5.85 -3.23 -10.25
CA GLY A 94 -4.43 -3.50 -10.07
C GLY A 94 -4.13 -4.64 -9.12
N LEU A 95 -2.88 -5.11 -9.19
CA LEU A 95 -2.27 -6.08 -8.30
C LEU A 95 -1.16 -5.40 -7.54
N TRP A 96 -1.15 -5.60 -6.22
CA TRP A 96 -0.34 -4.84 -5.29
C TRP A 96 0.36 -5.77 -4.32
N HIS A 97 1.60 -5.42 -4.03
CA HIS A 97 2.34 -5.92 -2.91
C HIS A 97 2.47 -4.81 -1.87
N TYR A 98 2.20 -5.13 -0.61
CA TYR A 98 2.37 -4.26 0.55
C TYR A 98 3.34 -4.92 1.52
N HIS A 99 4.20 -4.10 2.10
CA HIS A 99 5.06 -4.52 3.20
C HIS A 99 4.95 -3.54 4.36
N PHE A 100 4.86 -4.05 5.57
CA PHE A 100 4.84 -3.26 6.81
C PHE A 100 5.99 -3.67 7.71
N SER A 101 6.86 -2.74 8.08
CA SER A 101 7.93 -3.00 9.06
C SER A 101 8.42 -1.74 9.76
N ASN A 102 9.11 -1.91 10.88
CA ASN A 102 9.69 -0.78 11.62
C ASN A 102 11.07 -0.37 11.10
N GLY A 103 11.55 -0.99 10.01
CA GLY A 103 12.83 -0.64 9.37
C GLY A 103 14.05 -0.81 10.28
N ASN A 104 13.97 -1.66 11.31
CA ASN A 104 15.01 -1.83 12.33
C ASN A 104 15.34 -0.50 13.05
N ASN A 105 14.31 0.26 13.41
CA ASN A 105 14.45 1.50 14.18
C ASN A 105 15.29 1.23 15.46
N PRO A 106 16.42 1.92 15.69
CA PRO A 106 17.38 1.61 16.76
C PRO A 106 16.80 1.51 18.18
N ASN A 107 15.67 2.18 18.45
CA ASN A 107 15.05 2.22 19.76
C ASN A 107 13.95 1.16 19.97
N PHE A 108 13.72 0.29 18.99
CA PHE A 108 12.69 -0.73 19.04
C PHE A 108 13.24 -2.09 18.64
N GLU A 109 12.66 -3.15 19.19
CA GLU A 109 12.96 -4.50 18.73
C GLU A 109 12.62 -4.64 17.25
N ARG A 110 13.49 -5.32 16.50
CA ARG A 110 13.28 -5.57 15.08
C ARG A 110 11.98 -6.36 14.89
N ASN A 111 11.02 -5.81 14.15
CA ASN A 111 9.76 -6.51 13.95
C ASN A 111 9.83 -7.55 12.83
N PRO A 112 8.91 -8.54 12.79
CA PRO A 112 8.89 -9.62 11.80
C PRO A 112 8.83 -9.12 10.34
N GLY A 113 8.30 -7.92 10.13
CA GLY A 113 7.77 -7.52 8.84
C GLY A 113 6.45 -8.24 8.54
N HIS A 114 5.61 -7.64 7.71
CA HIS A 114 4.44 -8.32 7.18
C HIS A 114 4.25 -7.97 5.72
N ASP A 115 4.27 -9.00 4.88
CA ASP A 115 4.06 -8.92 3.44
C ASP A 115 2.62 -9.34 3.09
N SER A 116 1.98 -8.61 2.18
CA SER A 116 0.65 -8.93 1.70
C SER A 116 0.53 -8.65 0.21
N ASN A 117 -0.19 -9.52 -0.50
CA ASN A 117 -0.53 -9.35 -1.90
C ASN A 117 -2.04 -9.18 -2.02
N GLY A 118 -2.48 -8.26 -2.87
CA GLY A 118 -3.90 -8.00 -3.05
C GLY A 118 -4.23 -7.45 -4.43
N PHE A 119 -5.51 -7.52 -4.78
CA PHE A 119 -6.05 -6.83 -5.94
C PHE A 119 -6.84 -5.60 -5.49
N SER A 120 -6.98 -4.61 -6.36
CA SER A 120 -7.91 -3.49 -6.16
C SER A 120 -8.73 -3.24 -7.40
N VAL A 121 -9.90 -2.64 -7.19
CA VAL A 121 -10.69 -1.97 -8.22
C VAL A 121 -11.08 -0.59 -7.69
N GLY A 122 -11.18 0.40 -8.57
CA GLY A 122 -11.46 1.76 -8.13
C GLY A 122 -11.81 2.69 -9.26
N LEU A 123 -12.03 3.95 -8.89
CA LEU A 123 -12.31 5.05 -9.81
C LEU A 123 -11.20 6.09 -9.72
N THR A 124 -10.86 6.67 -10.85
CA THR A 124 -9.97 7.83 -10.92
C THR A 124 -10.77 9.01 -11.45
N PHE A 125 -10.87 10.07 -10.64
CA PHE A 125 -11.49 11.32 -11.04
C PHE A 125 -10.42 12.30 -11.51
N ASN A 126 -10.54 12.75 -12.75
CA ASN A 126 -9.74 13.80 -13.35
C ASN A 126 -10.60 15.06 -13.41
N PRO A 127 -10.43 16.04 -12.50
CA PRO A 127 -11.30 17.22 -12.43
C PRO A 127 -11.28 18.08 -13.71
N GLY A 128 -10.32 17.88 -14.60
CA GLY A 128 -10.01 18.80 -15.68
C GLY A 128 -9.15 19.96 -15.19
N LYS A 129 -8.63 20.75 -16.12
CA LYS A 129 -8.18 22.11 -15.80
C LYS A 129 -9.39 23.02 -15.64
#